data_AF-T1GWB5-F1
#
_entry.id   AF-T1GWB5-F1
#
_cell.length_a   1.000
_cell.length_b   1.000
_cell.length_c   1.000
_cell.angle_alpha   90.00
_cell.angle_beta   90.00
_cell.angle_gamma   90.00
#
_symmetry.space_group_name_H-M   'P 1'
#
loop_
_entity.id
_entity.type
_entity.pdbx_description
1 polymer ?
#
loop_
_entity_poly.entity_id
_entity_poly.type
_entity_poly.pdbx_seq_one_letter_code
_entity_poly.pdbx_strand_id
1 'polypeptide(L)'
;METNEIRATVFVEGDPNKDFVEMTLSNRPLVVNSDNFDCPICYTDTEPGDGVVLRSCLHSFCRDCITKTIQFSEDVAVKCPFINDEYKCEGFLEEREIKSLLSTDLWEKHLEKSIKLAQGNIENVFYCRTPNCKGWCVFEDDVNEFECPICKAK
;
A
#
# COMPACT_ATOMS: atom_id res chain seq x y z
N MET A 1 69.20 -4.03 -11.98
CA MET A 1 68.18 -3.02 -11.60
C MET A 1 66.86 -3.53 -12.14
N GLU A 2 65.84 -3.50 -11.30
CA GLU A 2 64.74 -4.47 -11.26
C GLU A 2 63.79 -4.45 -12.46
N THR A 3 63.32 -5.65 -12.80
CA THR A 3 62.08 -5.92 -13.52
C THR A 3 60.89 -5.55 -12.65
N ASN A 4 59.85 -4.91 -13.21
CA ASN A 4 58.49 -5.24 -12.79
C ASN A 4 57.44 -4.81 -13.82
N GLU A 5 56.87 -5.82 -14.48
CA GLU A 5 55.62 -5.75 -15.23
C GLU A 5 54.47 -5.50 -14.25
N ILE A 6 53.69 -4.45 -14.47
CA ILE A 6 52.47 -4.21 -13.69
C ILE A 6 51.37 -5.08 -14.29
N ARG A 7 51.05 -6.19 -13.61
CA ARG A 7 49.80 -6.94 -13.79
C ARG A 7 48.64 -6.02 -13.37
N ALA A 8 47.76 -5.68 -14.30
CA ALA A 8 46.41 -5.24 -13.98
C ALA A 8 45.43 -6.30 -14.49
N THR A 9 44.86 -6.99 -13.52
CA THR A 9 43.81 -7.99 -13.55
C THR A 9 42.70 -7.69 -14.56
N VAL A 10 42.37 -8.71 -15.34
CA VAL A 10 41.11 -8.81 -16.09
C VAL A 10 39.96 -8.69 -15.08
N PHE A 11 39.19 -7.61 -15.17
CA PHE A 11 37.87 -7.56 -14.55
C PHE A 11 36.89 -8.11 -15.58
N VAL A 12 36.36 -9.30 -15.28
CA VAL A 12 35.28 -9.94 -16.03
C VAL A 12 34.04 -9.05 -16.00
N GLU A 13 33.48 -8.79 -17.19
CA GLU A 13 32.23 -8.06 -17.38
C GLU A 13 31.10 -8.73 -16.57
N GLY A 14 30.49 -7.98 -15.65
CA GLY A 14 29.25 -8.39 -15.01
C GLY A 14 28.10 -8.28 -16.01
N ASP A 15 27.31 -9.35 -16.14
CA ASP A 15 26.13 -9.41 -17.00
C ASP A 15 25.18 -8.21 -16.74
N PRO A 16 24.98 -7.28 -17.68
CA PRO A 16 24.11 -6.11 -17.50
C PRO A 16 22.62 -6.45 -17.35
N ASN A 17 22.26 -7.73 -17.41
CA ASN A 17 20.88 -8.22 -17.37
C ASN A 17 20.40 -8.53 -15.95
N LYS A 18 21.29 -8.75 -14.97
CA LYS A 18 20.87 -9.12 -13.60
C LYS A 18 20.41 -7.88 -12.81
N ASP A 19 21.17 -6.79 -12.90
CA ASP A 19 20.84 -5.53 -12.22
C ASP A 19 19.58 -4.86 -12.81
N PHE A 20 19.34 -5.03 -14.12
CA PHE A 20 18.14 -4.48 -14.78
C PHE A 20 16.86 -5.20 -14.35
N VAL A 21 16.89 -6.53 -14.22
CA VAL A 21 15.72 -7.32 -13.80
C VAL A 21 15.36 -7.04 -12.35
N GLU A 22 16.34 -6.90 -11.45
CA GLU A 22 16.11 -6.62 -10.03
C GLU A 22 15.53 -5.20 -9.79
N MET A 23 15.95 -4.21 -10.59
CA MET A 23 15.39 -2.87 -10.57
C MET A 23 13.93 -2.82 -11.05
N THR A 24 13.53 -3.70 -11.96
CA THR A 24 12.14 -3.72 -12.48
C THR A 24 11.14 -4.38 -11.52
N LEU A 25 11.54 -5.40 -10.75
CA LEU A 25 10.64 -6.07 -9.79
C LEU A 25 10.39 -5.22 -8.54
N SER A 26 11.40 -4.46 -8.10
CA SER A 26 11.27 -3.55 -6.96
C SER A 26 10.29 -2.41 -7.22
N ASN A 27 10.14 -2.01 -8.48
CA ASN A 27 9.31 -0.88 -8.90
C ASN A 27 7.88 -1.27 -9.33
N ARG A 28 7.55 -2.58 -9.37
CA ARG A 28 6.17 -3.00 -9.65
C ARG A 28 5.28 -2.68 -8.45
N PRO A 29 4.10 -2.11 -8.66
CA PRO A 29 3.24 -1.72 -7.55
C PRO A 29 2.60 -2.95 -6.87
N LEU A 30 2.61 -4.10 -7.54
CA LEU A 30 2.09 -5.37 -7.06
C LEU A 30 3.03 -6.53 -7.44
N VAL A 31 3.29 -7.45 -6.51
CA VAL A 31 3.97 -8.72 -6.80
C VAL A 31 2.91 -9.80 -6.98
N VAL A 32 3.07 -10.61 -8.02
CA VAL A 32 2.19 -11.74 -8.33
C VAL A 32 2.88 -13.06 -8.04
N ASN A 33 2.12 -14.10 -7.76
CA ASN A 33 2.65 -15.44 -7.54
C ASN A 33 3.30 -16.01 -8.81
N SER A 34 4.45 -16.67 -8.66
CA SER A 34 5.16 -17.38 -9.73
C SER A 34 4.65 -18.80 -9.96
N ASP A 35 4.12 -19.41 -8.89
CA ASP A 35 3.70 -20.81 -8.85
C ASP A 35 2.25 -20.90 -8.38
N ASN A 36 1.58 -22.02 -8.69
CA ASN A 36 0.26 -22.32 -8.18
C ASN A 36 0.27 -22.41 -6.65
N PHE A 37 -0.78 -21.91 -6.01
CA PHE A 37 -0.99 -22.05 -4.57
C PHE A 37 -2.48 -22.05 -4.23
N ASP A 38 -2.81 -22.59 -3.05
CA ASP A 38 -4.18 -22.55 -2.53
C ASP A 38 -4.33 -21.31 -1.66
N CYS A 39 -5.33 -20.47 -1.98
CA CYS A 39 -5.57 -19.27 -1.20
C CYS A 39 -5.94 -19.65 0.26
N PRO A 40 -5.23 -19.16 1.29
CA PRO A 40 -5.47 -19.56 2.68
C PRO A 40 -6.81 -19.07 3.25
N ILE A 41 -7.53 -18.20 2.52
CA ILE A 41 -8.81 -17.64 2.95
C ILE A 41 -9.99 -18.42 2.36
N CYS A 42 -9.94 -18.72 1.05
CA CYS A 42 -11.05 -19.36 0.33
C CYS A 42 -10.75 -20.77 -0.16
N TYR A 43 -9.52 -21.27 0.06
CA TYR A 43 -9.05 -22.60 -0.35
C TYR A 43 -9.27 -22.89 -1.84
N THR A 44 -9.16 -21.85 -2.66
CA THR A 44 -9.26 -21.95 -4.12
C THR A 44 -7.87 -21.91 -4.71
N ASP A 45 -7.61 -22.86 -5.61
CA ASP A 45 -6.39 -22.95 -6.40
C ASP A 45 -6.23 -21.66 -7.21
N THR A 46 -5.07 -21.01 -7.06
CA THR A 46 -4.73 -19.77 -7.73
C THR A 46 -3.57 -20.01 -8.69
N GLU A 47 -3.83 -19.78 -9.98
CA GLU A 47 -2.84 -19.94 -11.06
C GLU A 47 -1.71 -18.90 -10.98
N PRO A 48 -0.53 -19.17 -11.56
CA PRO A 48 0.56 -18.20 -11.66
C PRO A 48 0.11 -16.87 -12.27
N GLY A 49 0.35 -15.76 -11.58
CA GLY A 49 -0.03 -14.42 -12.01
C GLY A 49 -1.40 -13.91 -11.51
N ASP A 50 -2.27 -14.82 -11.08
CA ASP A 50 -3.64 -14.49 -10.65
C ASP A 50 -3.74 -14.18 -9.15
N GLY A 51 -2.71 -14.49 -8.38
CA GLY A 51 -2.56 -14.15 -6.98
C GLY A 51 -1.68 -12.93 -6.74
N VAL A 52 -1.66 -12.50 -5.48
CA VAL A 52 -0.87 -11.39 -4.97
C VAL A 52 0.04 -11.92 -3.88
N VAL A 53 1.32 -11.53 -3.91
CA VAL A 53 2.29 -11.82 -2.85
C VAL A 53 2.57 -10.52 -2.11
N LEU A 54 2.29 -10.47 -0.81
CA LEU A 54 2.55 -9.28 0.00
C LEU A 54 4.06 -9.11 0.22
N ARG A 55 4.59 -7.90 -0.01
CA ARG A 55 6.04 -7.68 0.08
C ARG A 55 6.57 -7.67 1.51
N SER A 56 5.75 -7.23 2.46
CA SER A 56 6.13 -7.10 3.86
C SER A 56 6.29 -8.44 4.58
N CYS A 57 5.54 -9.47 4.16
CA CYS A 57 5.49 -10.77 4.86
C CYS A 57 5.54 -12.00 3.94
N LEU A 58 5.56 -11.81 2.62
CA LEU A 58 5.61 -12.86 1.58
C LEU A 58 4.43 -13.84 1.58
N HIS A 59 3.31 -13.50 2.21
CA HIS A 59 2.09 -14.30 2.15
C HIS A 59 1.32 -14.05 0.85
N SER A 60 0.80 -15.14 0.27
CA SER A 60 0.09 -15.12 -1.01
C SER A 60 -1.42 -15.28 -0.83
N PHE A 61 -2.19 -14.52 -1.59
CA PHE A 61 -3.66 -14.57 -1.58
C PHE A 61 -4.22 -14.40 -2.98
N CYS A 62 -5.38 -14.99 -3.27
CA CYS A 62 -6.08 -14.66 -4.51
C CYS A 62 -6.53 -13.18 -4.49
N ARG A 63 -6.59 -12.55 -5.67
CA ARG A 63 -6.93 -11.12 -5.81
C ARG A 63 -8.24 -10.75 -5.14
N ASP A 64 -9.25 -11.61 -5.23
CA ASP A 64 -10.57 -11.34 -4.68
C ASP A 64 -10.55 -11.28 -3.15
N CYS A 65 -9.86 -12.21 -2.50
CA CYS A 65 -9.82 -12.26 -1.04
C CYS A 65 -9.08 -11.06 -0.47
N ILE A 66 -7.90 -10.72 -1.01
CA ILE A 66 -7.14 -9.58 -0.52
C ILE A 66 -7.86 -8.25 -0.79
N THR A 67 -8.54 -8.13 -1.94
CA THR A 67 -9.35 -6.96 -2.29
C THR A 67 -10.52 -6.78 -1.32
N LYS A 68 -11.21 -7.87 -0.96
CA LYS A 68 -12.27 -7.84 0.05
C LYS A 68 -11.72 -7.51 1.44
N THR A 69 -10.56 -8.04 1.83
CA THR A 69 -9.89 -7.66 3.09
C THR A 69 -9.70 -6.16 3.18
N ILE A 70 -9.21 -5.52 2.11
CA ILE A 70 -9.04 -4.06 2.05
C ILE A 70 -10.39 -3.34 2.17
N GLN A 71 -11.42 -3.78 1.44
CA GLN A 71 -12.73 -3.12 1.43
C GLN A 71 -13.42 -3.16 2.79
N PHE A 72 -13.35 -4.29 3.48
CA PHE A 72 -14.03 -4.51 4.76
C PHE A 72 -13.18 -4.21 5.99
N SER A 73 -11.90 -3.85 5.82
CA SER A 73 -11.06 -3.37 6.92
C SER A 73 -11.65 -2.09 7.53
N GLU A 74 -11.78 -2.04 8.85
CA GLU A 74 -12.18 -0.81 9.57
C GLU A 74 -11.04 0.21 9.62
N ASP A 75 -9.80 -0.26 9.61
CA ASP A 75 -8.59 0.55 9.60
C ASP A 75 -8.10 0.86 8.19
N VAL A 76 -7.34 1.96 8.07
CA VAL A 76 -6.62 2.36 6.85
C VAL A 76 -5.36 1.52 6.68
N ALA A 77 -4.67 1.25 7.79
CA ALA A 77 -3.56 0.33 7.84
C ALA A 77 -4.09 -1.11 7.84
N VAL A 78 -4.31 -1.66 6.65
CA VAL A 78 -4.87 -3.01 6.48
C VAL A 78 -3.81 -4.04 6.87
N LYS A 79 -4.12 -4.87 7.89
CA LYS A 79 -3.26 -5.99 8.30
C LYS A 79 -3.29 -7.13 7.28
N CYS A 80 -2.20 -7.87 7.20
CA CYS A 80 -2.14 -9.15 6.50
C CYS A 80 -3.19 -10.11 7.11
N PRO A 81 -4.08 -10.71 6.31
CA PRO A 81 -5.10 -11.61 6.81
C PRO A 81 -4.58 -13.02 7.11
N PHE A 82 -3.28 -13.28 6.95
CA PHE A 82 -2.71 -14.61 7.18
C PHE A 82 -2.80 -15.00 8.66
N ILE A 83 -3.36 -16.18 8.90
CA ILE A 83 -3.42 -16.83 10.20
C ILE A 83 -3.29 -18.34 9.98
N ASN A 84 -2.54 -19.00 10.85
CA ASN A 84 -2.48 -20.45 10.94
C ASN A 84 -2.49 -20.88 12.42
N ASP A 85 -2.31 -22.16 12.69
CA ASP A 85 -2.31 -22.71 14.06
C ASP A 85 -1.15 -22.21 14.92
N GLU A 86 -0.09 -21.67 14.31
CA GLU A 86 1.13 -21.25 14.99
C GLU A 86 1.13 -19.76 15.32
N TYR A 87 0.64 -18.91 14.40
CA TYR A 87 0.66 -17.47 14.56
C TYR A 87 -0.35 -16.74 13.66
N LYS A 88 -0.61 -15.49 14.05
CA LYS A 88 -1.26 -14.49 13.22
C LYS A 88 -0.20 -13.54 12.68
N CYS A 89 -0.20 -13.28 11.38
CA CYS A 89 0.74 -12.34 10.79
C CYS A 89 0.44 -10.92 11.28
N GLU A 90 1.48 -10.20 11.72
CA GLU A 90 1.39 -8.79 12.12
C GLU A 90 1.88 -7.84 11.01
N GLY A 91 2.07 -8.36 9.80
CA GLY A 91 2.38 -7.56 8.62
C GLY A 91 1.22 -6.66 8.20
N PHE A 92 1.53 -5.65 7.40
CA PHE A 92 0.55 -4.72 6.83
C PHE A 92 0.72 -4.67 5.31
N LEU A 93 -0.40 -4.41 4.63
CA LEU A 93 -0.41 -4.13 3.21
C LEU A 93 0.18 -2.73 2.97
N GLU A 94 0.98 -2.60 1.91
CA GLU A 94 1.53 -1.32 1.50
C GLU A 94 0.51 -0.51 0.69
N GLU A 95 0.57 0.82 0.77
CA GLU A 95 -0.36 1.70 0.03
C GLU A 95 -0.35 1.44 -1.47
N ARG A 96 0.82 1.13 -2.05
CA ARG A 96 0.94 0.78 -3.47
C ARG A 96 0.22 -0.50 -3.85
N GLU A 97 0.17 -1.48 -2.94
CA GLU A 97 -0.54 -2.75 -3.13
C GLU A 97 -2.04 -2.47 -3.07
N ILE A 98 -2.48 -1.73 -2.04
CA ILE A 98 -3.88 -1.31 -1.86
C ILE A 98 -4.38 -0.56 -3.10
N LYS A 99 -3.64 0.46 -3.55
CA LYS A 99 -4.00 1.27 -4.71
C LYS A 99 -4.05 0.46 -6.01
N SER A 100 -3.23 -0.57 -6.13
CA SER A 100 -3.23 -1.45 -7.32
C SER A 100 -4.36 -2.47 -7.32
N LEU A 101 -4.88 -2.82 -6.15
CA LEU A 101 -5.94 -3.81 -6.00
C LEU A 101 -7.35 -3.22 -6.07
N LEU A 102 -7.49 -1.95 -5.71
CA LEU A 102 -8.79 -1.27 -5.72
C LEU A 102 -9.09 -0.62 -7.08
N SER A 103 -10.36 -0.63 -7.46
CA SER A 103 -10.85 0.27 -8.51
C SER A 103 -10.80 1.73 -8.03
N THR A 104 -10.89 2.68 -8.95
CA THR A 104 -10.92 4.12 -8.64
C THR A 104 -11.96 4.46 -7.56
N ASP A 105 -13.19 3.97 -7.70
CA ASP A 105 -14.27 4.25 -6.74
C ASP A 105 -13.98 3.69 -5.34
N LEU A 106 -13.34 2.52 -5.27
CA LEU A 106 -13.00 1.90 -4.00
C LEU A 106 -11.79 2.57 -3.35
N TRP A 107 -10.82 3.00 -4.17
CA TRP A 107 -9.68 3.79 -3.72
C TRP A 107 -10.11 5.13 -3.14
N GLU A 108 -11.05 5.83 -3.79
CA GLU A 108 -11.61 7.08 -3.26
C GLU A 108 -12.29 6.86 -1.90
N LYS A 109 -13.07 5.77 -1.75
CA LYS A 109 -13.66 5.41 -0.44
C LYS A 109 -12.60 5.12 0.62
N HIS A 110 -11.51 4.46 0.24
CA HIS A 110 -10.38 4.21 1.14
C HIS A 110 -9.75 5.53 1.59
N LEU A 111 -9.51 6.47 0.67
CA LEU A 111 -8.98 7.81 1.00
C LEU A 111 -9.92 8.62 1.89
N GLU A 112 -11.23 8.59 1.63
CA GLU A 112 -12.22 9.25 2.48
C GLU A 112 -12.21 8.71 3.91
N LYS A 113 -12.02 7.38 4.06
CA LYS A 113 -11.86 6.74 5.37
C LYS A 113 -10.59 7.24 6.08
N SER A 114 -9.47 7.34 5.36
CA SER A 114 -8.20 7.88 5.89
C SER A 114 -8.35 9.28 6.43
N ILE A 115 -9.03 10.16 5.70
CA ILE A 115 -9.28 11.54 6.12
C ILE A 115 -10.15 11.56 7.38
N LYS A 116 -11.24 10.78 7.42
CA LYS A 116 -12.14 10.72 8.59
C LYS A 116 -11.43 10.25 9.86
N LEU A 117 -10.60 9.21 9.75
CA LEU A 117 -9.83 8.72 10.90
C LEU A 117 -8.78 9.73 11.35
N ALA A 118 -8.11 10.43 10.42
CA ALA A 118 -7.20 11.51 10.77
C ALA A 118 -7.93 12.65 11.51
N GLN A 119 -9.11 13.05 11.02
CA GLN A 119 -9.93 14.09 11.66
C GLN A 119 -10.40 13.70 13.06
N GLY A 120 -10.81 12.43 13.27
CA GLY A 120 -11.26 11.94 14.58
C GLY A 120 -10.18 11.99 15.67
N ASN A 121 -8.90 12.08 15.29
CA ASN A 121 -7.77 12.19 16.21
C ASN A 121 -7.33 13.63 16.47
N ILE A 122 -8.00 14.64 15.91
CA ILE A 122 -7.69 16.06 16.09
C ILE A 122 -8.78 16.70 16.97
N GLU A 123 -8.38 17.33 18.08
CA GLU A 123 -9.34 17.87 19.06
C GLU A 123 -10.12 19.10 18.54
N ASN A 124 -9.49 19.94 17.72
CA ASN A 124 -10.05 21.25 17.31
C ASN A 124 -10.45 21.29 15.83
N VAL A 125 -11.27 20.35 15.38
CA VAL A 125 -11.76 20.31 13.99
C VAL A 125 -13.11 21.01 13.86
N PHE A 126 -13.20 22.00 12.98
CA PHE A 126 -14.46 22.60 12.57
C PHE A 126 -14.88 22.11 11.19
N TYR A 127 -16.12 21.68 11.06
CA TYR A 127 -16.72 21.25 9.78
C TYR A 127 -17.66 22.32 9.24
N CYS A 128 -17.57 22.57 7.93
CA CYS A 128 -18.50 23.45 7.23
C CYS A 128 -19.95 22.93 7.36
N ARG A 129 -20.88 23.83 7.67
CA ARG A 129 -22.31 23.49 7.87
C ARG A 129 -23.14 23.52 6.57
N THR A 130 -22.55 23.92 5.44
CA THR A 130 -23.25 23.91 4.15
C THR A 130 -23.59 22.46 3.76
N PRO A 131 -24.86 22.14 3.42
CA PRO A 131 -25.25 20.80 3.00
C PRO A 131 -24.35 20.27 1.87
N ASN A 132 -23.91 19.02 1.99
CA ASN A 132 -23.00 18.34 1.05
C ASN A 132 -21.61 18.97 0.87
N CYS A 133 -21.21 19.94 1.72
CA CYS A 133 -19.85 20.45 1.72
C CYS A 133 -18.93 19.58 2.57
N LYS A 134 -17.79 19.17 2.02
CA LYS A 134 -16.76 18.39 2.73
C LYS A 134 -15.67 19.28 3.36
N GLY A 135 -15.92 20.58 3.48
CA GLY A 135 -14.94 21.55 3.95
C GLY A 135 -14.75 21.46 5.45
N TRP A 136 -13.51 21.54 5.91
CA TRP A 136 -13.16 21.54 7.32
C TRP A 136 -11.87 22.34 7.54
N CYS A 137 -11.61 22.72 8.78
CA CYS A 137 -10.31 23.26 9.21
C CYS A 137 -9.98 22.76 10.62
N VAL A 138 -8.70 22.90 10.99
CA VAL A 138 -8.26 22.90 12.39
C VAL A 138 -8.19 24.35 12.85
N PHE A 139 -8.69 24.66 14.03
CA PHE A 139 -8.64 26.01 14.60
C PHE A 139 -7.92 26.03 15.95
N GLU A 140 -7.41 27.19 16.32
CA GLU A 140 -6.87 27.48 17.64
C GLU A 140 -7.90 28.30 18.42
N ASP A 141 -7.84 28.27 19.76
CA ASP A 141 -8.91 28.73 20.67
C ASP A 141 -9.40 30.19 20.45
N ASP A 142 -8.61 31.01 19.75
CA ASP A 142 -8.90 32.43 19.53
C ASP A 142 -9.51 32.76 18.14
N VAL A 143 -9.89 31.76 17.33
CA VAL A 143 -10.43 31.96 15.97
C VAL A 143 -11.95 31.76 15.91
N ASN A 144 -12.69 32.84 15.60
CA ASN A 144 -14.17 32.83 15.51
C ASN A 144 -14.74 32.97 14.09
N GLU A 145 -13.89 33.17 13.08
CA GLU A 145 -14.31 33.31 11.69
C GLU A 145 -13.75 32.16 10.85
N PHE A 146 -14.62 31.46 10.13
CA PHE A 146 -14.25 30.40 9.19
C PHE A 146 -14.85 30.71 7.82
N GLU A 147 -14.00 30.89 6.81
CA GLU A 147 -14.44 30.91 5.41
C GLU A 147 -14.09 29.59 4.76
N CYS A 148 -15.11 28.86 4.30
CA CYS A 148 -14.89 27.54 3.73
C CYS A 148 -14.14 27.63 2.39
N PRO A 149 -12.98 26.96 2.22
CA PRO A 149 -12.23 27.02 0.98
C PRO A 149 -12.96 26.36 -0.20
N ILE A 150 -13.94 25.49 0.07
CA ILE A 150 -14.71 24.73 -0.93
C ILE A 150 -15.93 25.51 -1.41
N CYS A 151 -16.86 25.85 -0.52
CA CYS A 151 -18.12 26.50 -0.89
C CYS A 151 -18.11 28.03 -0.74
N LYS A 152 -17.03 28.61 -0.19
CA LYS A 152 -16.87 30.05 0.08
C LYS A 152 -17.93 30.63 1.03
N ALA A 153 -18.67 29.78 1.74
CA ALA A 153 -19.58 30.22 2.81
C ALA A 153 -18.77 30.61 4.06
N LYS A 154 -19.27 31.62 4.76
CA LYS A 154 -18.83 32.03 6.09
C LYS A 154 -19.70 31.41 7.17
#